data_AF-A0A6A3PJU7-F1
#
_entry.id   AF-A0A6A3PJU7-F1
#
_cell.length_a   1.000
_cell.length_b   1.000
_cell.length_c   1.000
_cell.angle_alpha   90.00
_cell.angle_beta   90.00
_cell.angle_gamma   90.00
#
_symmetry.space_group_name_H-M   'P 1'
#
loop_
_entity.id
_entity.type
_entity.pdbx_description
1 polymer ?
#
loop_
_entity_poly.entity_id
_entity_poly.type
_entity_poly.pdbx_seq_one_letter_code
_entity_poly.pdbx_strand_id
1 'polypeptide(L)'
;MTKAQCRDEKKKEEHLLAHNLAEKYRTGKVTTPAKLEDVARLLDGTYSLFHAKPMAETLMLPFVNVQGKAQIQLFSVGQSIPPVKAIPQLEQVMEAICAMELRPKGLKLLAYWPGYGSLTKDQLENMRIVHEANKQFVLVMKTTAWMET
;
A
#
# COMPACT_ATOMS: atom_id res chain seq x y z
N MET A 1 -12.60 -27.33 5.07
CA MET A 1 -12.13 -25.99 4.73
C MET A 1 -11.70 -25.95 3.27
N THR A 2 -12.25 -25.05 2.47
CA THR A 2 -11.85 -24.84 1.07
C THR A 2 -10.61 -23.94 0.99
N LYS A 3 -9.87 -23.99 -0.13
CA LYS A 3 -8.69 -23.11 -0.35
C LYS A 3 -9.05 -21.63 -0.23
N ALA A 4 -10.28 -21.25 -0.58
CA ALA A 4 -10.78 -19.88 -0.43
C ALA A 4 -10.94 -19.51 1.05
N GLN A 5 -11.58 -20.36 1.84
CA GLN A 5 -11.78 -20.12 3.28
C GLN A 5 -10.46 -19.96 4.04
N CYS A 6 -9.45 -20.80 3.76
CA CYS A 6 -8.13 -20.66 4.39
C CYS A 6 -7.43 -19.34 4.00
N ARG A 7 -7.63 -18.85 2.77
CA ARG A 7 -7.06 -17.57 2.33
C ARG A 7 -7.73 -16.40 3.06
N ASP A 8 -9.04 -16.47 3.24
CA ASP A 8 -9.82 -15.43 3.91
C ASP A 8 -9.51 -15.37 5.41
N GLU A 9 -9.35 -16.52 6.08
CA GLU A 9 -8.89 -16.59 7.47
C GLU A 9 -7.51 -15.98 7.64
N LYS A 10 -6.56 -16.35 6.77
CA LYS A 10 -5.22 -15.77 6.78
C LYS A 10 -5.26 -14.25 6.60
N LYS A 11 -6.10 -13.74 5.69
CA LYS A 11 -6.26 -12.29 5.50
C LYS A 11 -6.79 -11.61 6.77
N LYS A 12 -7.76 -12.21 7.46
CA LYS A 12 -8.29 -11.70 8.73
C LYS A 12 -7.24 -11.69 9.84
N GLU A 13 -6.44 -12.75 9.95
CA GLU A 13 -5.34 -12.82 10.91
C GLU A 13 -4.29 -11.74 10.63
N GLU A 14 -3.87 -11.58 9.38
CA GLU A 14 -2.92 -10.54 8.98
C GLU A 14 -3.45 -9.12 9.26
N HIS A 15 -4.74 -8.90 9.02
CA HIS A 15 -5.40 -7.63 9.35
C HIS A 15 -5.43 -7.37 10.86
N LEU A 16 -5.72 -8.39 11.67
CA LEU A 16 -5.69 -8.26 13.13
C LEU A 16 -4.29 -7.96 13.66
N LEU A 17 -3.26 -8.58 13.07
CA LEU A 17 -1.86 -8.28 13.39
C LEU A 17 -1.51 -6.83 13.05
N ALA A 18 -1.96 -6.33 11.89
CA ALA A 18 -1.77 -4.94 11.50
C ALA A 18 -2.49 -3.97 12.46
N HIS A 19 -3.70 -4.31 12.91
CA HIS A 19 -4.44 -3.53 13.91
C HIS A 19 -3.70 -3.47 15.26
N ASN A 20 -3.22 -4.61 15.75
CA ASN A 20 -2.44 -4.67 16.99
C ASN A 20 -1.12 -3.90 16.88
N LEU A 21 -0.52 -3.86 15.69
CA LEU A 21 0.65 -3.05 15.42
C LEU A 21 0.31 -1.55 15.43
N ALA A 22 -0.79 -1.15 14.80
CA ALA A 22 -1.27 0.24 14.79
C ALA A 22 -1.48 0.79 16.20
N GLU A 23 -2.04 -0.03 17.11
CA GLU A 23 -2.16 0.33 18.52
C GLU A 23 -0.82 0.61 19.21
N LYS A 24 0.24 -0.11 18.84
CA LYS A 24 1.59 0.14 19.37
C LYS A 24 2.16 1.46 18.86
N TYR A 25 1.92 1.80 17.58
CA TYR A 25 2.29 3.11 17.03
C TYR A 25 1.53 4.24 17.73
N ARG A 26 0.22 4.08 17.90
CA ARG A 26 -0.64 5.06 18.58
C ARG A 26 -0.20 5.33 20.01
N THR A 27 0.20 4.30 20.74
CA THR A 27 0.68 4.41 22.13
C THR A 27 2.15 4.84 22.26
N GLY A 28 2.84 5.12 21.14
CA GLY A 28 4.25 5.49 21.13
C GLY A 28 5.22 4.37 21.52
N LYS A 29 4.73 3.12 21.60
CA LYS A 29 5.54 1.94 21.94
C LYS A 29 6.46 1.50 20.79
N VAL A 30 6.17 1.94 19.57
CA VAL A 30 6.99 1.71 18.39
C VAL A 30 7.37 3.06 17.79
N THR A 31 8.67 3.26 17.62
CA THR A 31 9.25 4.49 17.05
C THR A 31 9.90 4.27 15.69
N THR A 32 10.05 3.00 15.27
CA THR A 32 10.57 2.66 13.95
C THR A 32 9.57 3.02 12.87
N PRO A 33 9.99 3.41 11.66
CA PRO A 33 9.07 3.66 10.54
C PRO A 33 8.24 2.43 10.19
N ALA A 34 6.96 2.63 9.90
CA ALA A 34 6.09 1.54 9.45
C ALA A 34 6.47 1.06 8.04
N LYS A 35 6.28 -0.24 7.80
CA LYS A 35 6.44 -0.82 6.46
C LYS A 35 5.17 -0.60 5.64
N LEU A 36 5.35 -0.36 4.34
CA LEU A 36 4.24 -0.19 3.39
C LEU A 36 3.22 -1.34 3.47
N GLU A 37 3.70 -2.58 3.53
CA GLU A 37 2.84 -3.77 3.58
C GLU A 37 1.94 -3.79 4.84
N ASP A 38 2.49 -3.44 5.99
CA ASP A 38 1.74 -3.47 7.25
C ASP A 38 0.72 -2.34 7.30
N VAL A 39 1.07 -1.17 6.77
CA VAL A 39 0.13 -0.04 6.61
C VAL A 39 -0.97 -0.41 5.62
N ALA A 40 -0.63 -0.98 4.47
CA ALA A 40 -1.62 -1.39 3.47
C ALA A 40 -2.56 -2.48 4.02
N ARG A 41 -2.05 -3.48 4.74
CA ARG A 41 -2.88 -4.52 5.40
C ARG A 41 -3.89 -3.91 6.38
N LEU A 42 -3.50 -2.88 7.13
CA LEU A 42 -4.40 -2.17 8.03
C LEU A 42 -5.50 -1.41 7.28
N LEU A 43 -5.17 -0.87 6.11
CA LEU A 43 -6.04 -0.02 5.31
C LEU A 43 -6.89 -0.77 4.28
N ASP A 44 -6.56 -2.04 3.98
CA ASP A 44 -7.29 -2.94 3.07
C ASP A 44 -8.60 -3.51 3.69
N GLY A 45 -9.03 -2.97 4.82
CA GLY A 45 -10.22 -3.38 5.55
C GLY A 45 -10.92 -2.20 6.23
N THR A 46 -11.80 -2.49 7.17
CA THR A 46 -12.45 -1.44 7.98
C THR A 46 -11.44 -0.87 8.97
N TYR A 47 -11.23 0.44 8.93
CA TYR A 47 -10.31 1.13 9.84
C TYR A 47 -10.94 2.37 10.46
N SER A 48 -10.41 2.74 11.62
CA SER A 48 -10.68 4.02 12.28
C SER A 48 -9.55 4.99 11.96
N LEU A 49 -9.87 6.23 11.60
CA LEU A 49 -8.89 7.30 11.42
C LEU A 49 -7.94 7.39 12.62
N PHE A 50 -8.49 7.35 13.84
CA PHE A 50 -7.74 7.50 15.09
C PHE A 50 -6.68 6.41 15.29
N HIS A 51 -6.94 5.19 14.81
CA HIS A 51 -6.05 4.05 14.95
C HIS A 51 -5.05 3.96 13.80
N ALA A 52 -5.52 4.22 12.57
CA ALA A 52 -4.71 4.03 11.37
C ALA A 52 -3.76 5.20 11.07
N LYS A 53 -4.20 6.44 11.33
CA LYS A 53 -3.42 7.65 11.00
C LYS A 53 -2.02 7.66 11.65
N PRO A 54 -1.84 7.37 12.96
CA PRO A 54 -0.51 7.39 13.57
C PRO A 54 0.49 6.46 12.88
N MET A 55 0.07 5.24 12.54
CA MET A 55 0.93 4.28 11.86
C MET A 55 1.24 4.70 10.42
N ALA A 56 0.22 5.18 9.68
CA ALA A 56 0.39 5.66 8.31
C ALA A 56 1.32 6.89 8.22
N GLU A 57 1.27 7.79 9.20
CA GLU A 57 2.14 8.98 9.25
C GLU A 57 3.61 8.64 9.51
N THR A 58 3.89 7.49 10.14
CA THR A 58 5.27 7.00 10.30
C THR A 58 5.86 6.37 9.03
N LEU A 59 5.06 6.24 7.96
CA LEU A 59 5.53 5.72 6.69
C LEU A 59 6.50 6.72 6.04
N MET A 60 7.80 6.49 6.20
CA MET A 60 8.86 7.34 5.65
C MET A 60 9.12 7.07 4.16
N LEU A 61 8.06 7.03 3.35
CA LEU A 61 8.16 6.90 1.89
C LEU A 61 7.66 8.18 1.22
N PRO A 62 8.55 8.94 0.54
CA PRO A 62 8.13 10.16 -0.13
C PRO A 62 7.25 9.84 -1.33
N PHE A 63 6.26 10.71 -1.59
CA PHE A 63 5.49 10.67 -2.82
C PHE A 63 6.28 11.32 -3.95
N VAL A 64 6.46 10.61 -5.07
CA VAL A 64 7.30 11.05 -6.19
C VAL A 64 6.52 11.00 -7.49
N ASN A 65 6.82 11.95 -8.38
CA ASN A 65 6.28 11.96 -9.74
C ASN A 65 7.28 11.26 -10.67
N VAL A 66 6.98 10.03 -11.09
CA VAL A 66 7.86 9.29 -12.02
C VAL A 66 7.60 9.69 -13.47
N GLN A 67 8.65 9.90 -14.26
CA GLN A 67 8.46 10.34 -15.64
C GLN A 67 8.10 9.17 -16.56
N GLY A 68 7.08 9.39 -17.39
CA GLY A 68 6.67 8.45 -18.44
C GLY A 68 5.88 7.24 -17.94
N LYS A 69 5.55 6.36 -18.89
CA LYS A 69 4.77 5.15 -18.64
C LYS A 69 5.65 4.02 -18.13
N ALA A 70 5.09 3.17 -17.28
CA ALA A 70 5.77 1.99 -16.79
C ALA A 70 6.00 0.99 -17.93
N GLN A 71 7.23 0.49 -18.04
CA GLN A 71 7.55 -0.65 -18.91
C GLN A 71 7.23 -1.94 -18.17
N ILE A 72 6.40 -2.79 -18.77
CA ILE A 72 6.01 -4.07 -18.15
C ILE A 72 6.98 -5.16 -18.56
N GLN A 73 7.68 -5.74 -17.58
CA GLN A 73 8.70 -6.77 -17.77
C GLN A 73 8.31 -8.07 -17.06
N LEU A 74 8.85 -9.19 -17.52
CA LEU A 74 8.70 -10.48 -16.83
C LEU A 74 9.58 -10.53 -15.58
N PHE A 75 9.04 -11.06 -14.50
CA PHE A 75 9.79 -11.31 -13.27
C PHE A 75 10.47 -12.68 -13.35
N SER A 76 11.79 -12.68 -13.40
CA SER A 76 12.59 -13.90 -13.52
C SER A 76 12.63 -14.70 -12.21
N VAL A 77 12.63 -16.02 -12.31
CA VAL A 77 12.77 -16.91 -11.15
C VAL A 77 14.16 -16.71 -10.54
N GLY A 78 14.22 -16.45 -9.22
CA GLY A 78 15.46 -16.19 -8.48
C GLY A 78 15.80 -14.71 -8.32
N GLN A 79 15.07 -13.80 -8.96
CA GLN A 79 15.20 -12.36 -8.73
C GLN A 79 14.60 -11.98 -7.36
N SER A 80 15.31 -11.17 -6.58
CA SER A 80 14.79 -10.63 -5.31
C SER A 80 13.68 -9.62 -5.57
N ILE A 81 12.68 -9.55 -4.69
CA ILE A 81 11.64 -8.51 -4.74
C ILE A 81 12.32 -7.14 -4.62
N PRO A 82 12.10 -6.21 -5.56
CA PRO A 82 12.71 -4.89 -5.49
C PRO A 82 12.27 -4.14 -4.22
N PRO A 83 13.19 -3.49 -3.48
CA PRO A 83 12.80 -2.70 -2.31
C PRO A 83 12.05 -1.44 -2.73
N VAL A 84 10.99 -1.10 -2.00
CA VAL A 84 10.24 0.14 -2.19
C VAL A 84 11.02 1.30 -1.56
N LYS A 85 11.29 2.34 -2.36
CA LYS A 85 12.04 3.54 -1.91
C LYS A 85 11.18 4.80 -1.80
N ALA A 86 10.09 4.86 -2.58
CA ALA A 86 9.18 5.98 -2.66
C ALA A 86 7.82 5.49 -3.17
N ILE A 87 6.80 6.34 -3.17
CA ILE A 87 5.47 6.03 -3.68
C ILE A 87 5.22 6.89 -4.92
N PRO A 88 5.11 6.30 -6.13
CA PRO A 88 4.71 7.04 -7.33
C PRO A 88 3.34 7.72 -7.16
N GLN A 89 3.02 8.72 -7.98
CA GLN A 89 1.71 9.37 -7.96
C GLN A 89 0.59 8.37 -8.28
N LEU A 90 -0.61 8.61 -7.76
CA LEU A 90 -1.73 7.68 -7.86
C LEU A 90 -2.04 7.32 -9.32
N GLU A 91 -1.98 8.29 -10.23
CA GLU A 91 -2.21 8.09 -11.66
C GLU A 91 -1.21 7.09 -12.26
N GLN A 92 0.06 7.18 -11.86
CA GLN A 92 1.13 6.29 -12.34
C GLN A 92 0.97 4.88 -11.78
N VAL A 93 0.59 4.79 -10.49
CA VAL A 93 0.29 3.50 -9.85
C VAL A 93 -0.87 2.81 -10.57
N MET A 94 -1.95 3.54 -10.83
CA MET A 94 -3.12 3.01 -11.53
C MET A 94 -2.81 2.62 -12.97
N GLU A 95 -2.11 3.45 -13.73
CA GLU A 95 -1.73 3.13 -15.12
C GLU A 95 -0.88 1.85 -15.18
N ALA A 96 0.07 1.69 -14.25
CA ALA A 96 0.90 0.48 -14.18
C ALA A 96 0.08 -0.76 -13.83
N ILE A 97 -0.83 -0.68 -12.84
CA ILE A 97 -1.73 -1.79 -12.48
C ILE A 97 -2.57 -2.19 -13.70
N CYS A 98 -3.19 -1.23 -14.38
CA CYS A 98 -3.98 -1.50 -15.58
C CYS A 98 -3.13 -2.15 -16.68
N ALA A 99 -1.92 -1.63 -16.94
CA ALA A 99 -1.01 -2.18 -17.95
C ALA A 99 -0.59 -3.63 -17.64
N MET A 100 -0.41 -3.97 -16.36
CA MET A 100 -0.13 -5.34 -15.91
C MET A 100 -1.34 -6.27 -16.07
N GLU A 101 -2.56 -5.76 -15.85
CA GLU A 101 -3.81 -6.53 -15.98
C GLU A 101 -4.19 -6.84 -17.42
N LEU A 102 -3.75 -6.03 -18.37
CA LEU A 102 -3.91 -6.29 -19.81
C LEU A 102 -3.05 -7.47 -20.31
N ARG A 103 -2.14 -8.00 -19.48
CA ARG A 103 -1.28 -9.14 -19.84
C ARG A 103 -1.91 -10.47 -19.41
N PRO A 104 -1.52 -11.60 -20.03
CA PRO A 104 -2.04 -12.92 -19.68
C PRO A 104 -1.90 -13.24 -18.18
N LYS A 105 -2.96 -13.81 -17.61
CA LYS A 105 -2.98 -14.25 -16.21
C LYS A 105 -1.93 -15.34 -15.98
N GLY A 106 -1.31 -15.34 -14.79
CA GLY A 106 -0.31 -16.34 -14.38
C GLY A 106 1.14 -15.93 -14.64
N LEU A 107 1.38 -14.84 -15.38
CA LEU A 107 2.71 -14.25 -15.50
C LEU A 107 3.04 -13.43 -14.26
N LYS A 108 4.24 -13.62 -13.72
CA LYS A 108 4.81 -12.71 -12.73
C LYS A 108 5.40 -11.53 -13.48
N LEU A 109 4.89 -10.33 -13.22
CA LEU A 109 5.23 -9.12 -13.95
C LEU A 109 5.81 -8.07 -13.00
N LEU A 110 6.67 -7.20 -13.55
CA LEU A 110 7.17 -6.01 -12.91
C LEU A 110 6.83 -4.77 -13.74
N ALA A 111 6.47 -3.69 -13.07
CA ALA A 111 6.39 -2.36 -13.65
C ALA A 111 7.70 -1.63 -13.43
N TYR A 112 8.38 -1.22 -14.50
CA TYR A 112 9.67 -0.54 -14.46
C TYR A 112 9.57 0.90 -14.95
N TRP A 113 10.14 1.84 -14.20
CA TRP A 113 10.34 3.22 -14.64
C TRP A 113 11.83 3.57 -14.64
N PRO A 114 12.36 4.15 -15.72
CA PRO A 114 13.70 4.74 -15.73
C PRO A 114 13.84 5.76 -14.60
N GLY A 115 14.91 5.65 -13.79
CA GLY A 115 15.19 6.56 -12.68
C GLY A 115 14.49 6.24 -11.34
N TYR A 116 13.43 5.42 -11.34
CA TYR A 116 12.78 4.96 -10.12
C TYR A 116 13.15 3.50 -9.78
N GLY A 117 13.04 2.60 -10.75
CA GLY A 117 13.23 1.16 -10.56
C GLY A 117 11.98 0.35 -10.88
N SER A 118 11.91 -0.86 -10.32
CA SER A 118 10.83 -1.82 -10.60
C SER A 118 9.92 -2.05 -9.40
N LEU A 119 8.63 -2.28 -9.64
CA LEU A 119 7.64 -2.64 -8.63
C LEU A 119 6.85 -3.87 -9.03
N THR A 120 6.46 -4.67 -8.04
CA THR A 120 5.50 -5.77 -8.22
C THR A 120 4.07 -5.25 -8.22
N LYS A 121 3.13 -6.06 -8.72
CA LYS A 121 1.70 -5.73 -8.65
C LYS A 121 1.23 -5.51 -7.21
N ASP A 122 1.65 -6.37 -6.29
CA ASP A 122 1.25 -6.28 -4.88
C ASP A 122 1.78 -4.99 -4.21
N GLN A 123 3.00 -4.57 -4.56
CA GLN A 123 3.54 -3.29 -4.08
C GLN A 123 2.74 -2.10 -4.62
N LEU A 124 2.37 -2.12 -5.90
CA LEU A 124 1.52 -1.09 -6.51
C LEU A 124 0.13 -1.04 -5.86
N GLU A 125 -0.47 -2.20 -5.57
CA GLU A 125 -1.76 -2.27 -4.89
C GLU A 125 -1.69 -1.68 -3.48
N ASN A 126 -0.63 -2.00 -2.73
CA ASN A 126 -0.39 -1.44 -1.41
C ASN A 126 -0.24 0.10 -1.47
N MET A 127 0.49 0.60 -2.46
CA MET A 127 0.63 2.05 -2.69
C MET A 127 -0.71 2.72 -3.02
N ARG A 128 -1.55 2.08 -3.85
CA ARG A 128 -2.89 2.57 -4.18
C ARG A 128 -3.75 2.69 -2.92
N ILE A 129 -3.74 1.68 -2.06
CA ILE A 129 -4.49 1.67 -0.80
C ILE A 129 -4.05 2.82 0.12
N VAL A 130 -2.74 3.04 0.27
CA VAL A 130 -2.21 4.14 1.07
C VAL A 130 -2.62 5.51 0.51
N HIS A 131 -2.57 5.69 -0.81
CA HIS A 131 -3.04 6.92 -1.46
C HIS A 131 -4.50 7.22 -1.15
N GLU A 132 -5.37 6.23 -1.33
CA GLU A 132 -6.80 6.42 -1.10
C GLU A 132 -7.08 6.72 0.37
N ALA A 133 -6.47 5.98 1.30
CA ALA A 133 -6.63 6.24 2.73
C ALA A 133 -6.17 7.65 3.13
N ASN A 134 -5.03 8.13 2.63
CA ASN A 134 -4.55 9.47 2.93
C ASN A 134 -5.52 10.56 2.45
N LYS A 135 -6.14 10.36 1.28
CA LYS A 135 -7.19 11.26 0.78
C LYS A 135 -8.41 11.24 1.71
N GLN A 136 -8.84 10.06 2.15
CA GLN A 136 -9.96 9.92 3.10
C GLN A 136 -9.65 10.56 4.46
N PHE A 137 -8.41 10.44 4.95
CA PHE A 137 -7.97 11.06 6.20
C PHE A 137 -8.11 12.57 6.15
N VAL A 138 -7.62 13.20 5.08
CA VAL A 138 -7.72 14.65 4.88
C VAL A 138 -9.18 15.09 4.83
N LEU A 139 -10.04 14.32 4.14
CA LEU A 139 -11.46 14.62 4.05
C LEU A 139 -12.14 14.57 5.42
N VAL A 140 -11.96 13.49 6.19
CA VAL A 140 -12.56 13.35 7.51
C VAL A 140 -12.08 14.46 8.44
N MET A 141 -10.78 14.76 8.49
CA MET A 141 -10.26 15.85 9.32
C MET A 141 -10.87 17.21 8.99
N LYS A 142 -11.00 17.55 7.69
CA LYS A 142 -11.63 18.80 7.26
C LYS A 142 -13.10 18.86 7.67
N THR A 143 -13.84 17.76 7.50
CA THR A 143 -15.25 17.68 7.88
C THR A 143 -15.43 17.78 9.39
N THR A 144 -14.60 17.13 10.19
CA THR A 144 -14.61 17.25 11.65
C THR A 144 -14.36 18.68 12.09
N ALA A 145 -13.33 19.34 11.54
CA ALA A 145 -13.04 20.74 11.84
C ALA A 145 -14.20 21.68 11.46
N TRP A 146 -14.89 21.41 10.34
CA TRP A 146 -16.05 22.18 9.92
C TRP A 146 -17.25 22.02 10.88
N MET A 147 -17.49 20.81 11.41
CA MET A 147 -18.57 20.57 12.38
C MET A 147 -18.30 21.20 13.75
N GLU A 148 -17.03 21.41 14.09
CA GLU A 148 -16.61 22.04 15.34
C GLU A 148 -16.60 23.59 15.27
N THR A 149 -16.87 24.16 14.09
CA THR A 149 -16.96 25.60 13.84
C THR A 149 -18.41 26.08 13.89
#